data_AF-A0A352CQT1-F1
#
_entry.id   AF-A0A352CQT1-F1
#
_cell.length_a   1.000
_cell.length_b   1.000
_cell.length_c   1.000
_cell.angle_alpha   90.00
_cell.angle_beta   90.00
_cell.angle_gamma   90.00
#
_symmetry.space_group_name_H-M   'P 1'
#
loop_
_entity.id
_entity.type
_entity.pdbx_description
1 polymer ?
#
loop_
_entity_poly.entity_id
_entity_poly.type
_entity_poly.pdbx_seq_one_letter_code
_entity_poly.pdbx_strand_id
1 'polypeptide(L)'
;MRIWGKMMKDNHMLKDYTVTDSRDDTRTHKIFHALEEICGEWDLSVPVWLDLNIREFRSHKKTRFTQDCFVGETISFDFLELQILEEDG
;
A
#
# COMPACT_ATOMS: atom_id res chain seq x y z
N MET A 1 -11.86 -1.89 8.84
CA MET A 1 -11.19 -2.24 7.55
C MET A 1 -9.78 -2.80 7.79
N ARG A 2 -9.41 -3.87 7.09
CA ARG A 2 -8.11 -4.51 7.17
C ARG A 2 -7.36 -4.42 5.86
N ILE A 3 -6.12 -3.93 5.89
CA ILE A 3 -5.30 -3.66 4.71
C ILE A 3 -3.96 -4.37 4.84
N TRP A 4 -3.52 -5.01 3.77
CA TRP A 4 -2.29 -5.78 3.71
C TRP A 4 -1.31 -5.12 2.74
N GLY A 5 -0.16 -4.73 3.28
CA GLY A 5 1.02 -4.32 2.53
C GLY A 5 1.94 -5.50 2.31
N LYS A 6 2.45 -5.66 1.08
CA LYS A 6 3.46 -6.66 0.72
C LYS A 6 4.60 -6.01 -0.02
N MET A 7 5.83 -6.27 0.42
CA MET A 7 7.04 -5.89 -0.29
C MET A 7 7.52 -7.06 -1.15
N MET A 8 7.52 -6.88 -2.47
CA MET A 8 7.89 -7.91 -3.43
C MET A 8 9.24 -7.57 -4.08
N LYS A 9 10.11 -8.58 -4.21
CA LYS A 9 11.38 -8.50 -4.95
C LYS A 9 11.67 -9.81 -5.65
N ASP A 10 12.02 -9.77 -6.93
CA ASP A 10 12.37 -10.94 -7.75
C ASP A 10 11.29 -12.04 -7.65
N ASN A 11 10.01 -11.64 -7.73
CA ASN A 11 8.86 -12.52 -7.59
C ASN A 11 8.73 -13.25 -6.22
N HIS A 12 9.49 -12.82 -5.21
CA HIS A 12 9.41 -13.29 -3.83
C HIS A 12 8.90 -12.20 -2.90
N MET A 13 8.12 -12.59 -1.90
CA MET A 13 7.68 -11.70 -0.84
C MET A 13 8.80 -11.55 0.19
N LEU A 14 9.33 -10.35 0.36
CA LEU A 14 10.39 -10.05 1.32
C LEU A 14 9.82 -9.87 2.72
N LYS A 15 8.77 -9.06 2.81
CA LYS A 15 8.09 -8.68 4.04
C LYS A 15 6.63 -8.38 3.74
N ASP A 16 5.80 -8.54 4.75
CA ASP A 16 4.41 -8.16 4.70
C ASP A 16 3.98 -7.56 6.05
N TYR A 17 2.97 -6.69 6.00
CA TYR A 17 2.46 -6.00 7.17
C TYR A 17 0.96 -5.77 7.01
N THR A 18 0.21 -6.05 8.07
CA THR A 18 -1.25 -5.94 8.03
C THR A 18 -1.74 -4.89 9.01
N VAL A 19 -2.32 -3.83 8.48
CA VAL A 19 -2.94 -2.74 9.24
C VAL A 19 -4.40 -3.06 9.47
N THR A 20 -4.85 -2.92 10.71
CA THR A 20 -6.27 -3.01 11.06
C THR A 20 -6.74 -1.66 11.55
N ASP A 21 -7.62 -1.03 10.78
CA ASP A 21 -8.17 0.28 11.08
C ASP A 21 -9.69 0.19 11.32
N SER A 22 -10.08 0.37 12.58
CA SER A 22 -11.46 0.33 13.05
C SER A 22 -12.03 1.73 13.35
N ARG A 23 -11.36 2.81 12.94
CA ARG A 23 -11.88 4.17 13.16
C ARG A 23 -13.15 4.40 12.35
N ASP A 24 -14.01 5.30 12.82
CA ASP A 24 -15.13 5.79 12.01
C ASP A 24 -14.60 6.91 11.11
N ASP A 25 -14.16 6.54 9.90
CA ASP A 25 -13.59 7.45 8.91
C ASP A 25 -13.86 6.93 7.50
N THR A 26 -13.64 7.78 6.49
CA THR A 26 -13.80 7.44 5.08
C THR A 26 -12.83 6.33 4.65
N ARG A 27 -13.29 5.50 3.71
CA ARG A 27 -12.47 4.44 3.08
C ARG A 27 -11.11 4.97 2.61
N THR A 28 -11.09 6.14 1.97
CA THR A 28 -9.88 6.76 1.44
C THR A 28 -8.89 7.12 2.54
N HIS A 29 -9.32 7.78 3.62
CA HIS A 29 -8.41 8.13 4.71
C HIS A 29 -7.82 6.91 5.40
N LYS A 30 -8.62 5.87 5.62
CA LYS A 30 -8.14 4.59 6.18
C LYS A 30 -7.08 3.92 5.30
N ILE A 31 -7.22 4.02 3.96
CA ILE A 31 -6.22 3.52 3.01
C ILE A 31 -4.92 4.31 3.11
N PHE A 32 -5.00 5.65 3.13
CA PHE A 32 -3.83 6.50 3.29
C PHE A 32 -3.11 6.22 4.60
N HIS A 33 -3.84 6.13 5.70
CA HIS A 33 -3.23 5.83 7.00
C HIS A 33 -2.54 4.47 7.01
N ALA A 34 -3.17 3.43 6.44
CA ALA A 34 -2.53 2.13 6.38
C ALA A 34 -1.24 2.16 5.54
N LEU A 35 -1.24 2.90 4.43
CA LEU A 35 -0.05 3.09 3.61
C LEU A 35 1.05 3.82 4.39
N GLU A 36 0.71 4.89 5.11
CA GLU A 36 1.66 5.62 5.97
C GLU A 36 2.24 4.72 7.07
N GLU A 37 1.42 3.90 7.71
CA GLU A 37 1.85 2.98 8.76
C GLU A 37 2.78 1.88 8.22
N ILE A 38 2.44 1.29 7.06
CA ILE A 38 3.29 0.31 6.38
C ILE A 38 4.64 0.92 6.00
N CYS A 39 4.63 2.13 5.42
CA CYS A 39 5.85 2.84 5.05
C CYS A 39 6.70 3.20 6.28
N GLY A 40 6.08 3.65 7.36
CA GLY A 40 6.76 3.95 8.62
C GLY A 40 7.44 2.72 9.24
N GLU A 41 6.75 1.57 9.25
CA GLU A 41 7.31 0.30 9.77
C GLU A 41 8.51 -0.20 8.93
N TRP A 42 8.54 0.15 7.65
CA TRP A 42 9.59 -0.29 6.72
C TRP A 42 10.68 0.75 6.46
N ASP A 43 10.63 1.90 7.15
CA ASP A 43 11.52 3.04 6.96
C ASP A 43 11.56 3.50 5.48
N LEU A 44 10.37 3.59 4.87
CA LEU A 44 10.18 4.01 3.49
C LEU A 44 9.48 5.35 3.41
N SER A 45 9.79 6.10 2.36
CA SER A 45 8.96 7.24 1.97
C SER A 45 7.57 6.78 1.50
N VAL A 46 6.53 7.56 1.81
CA VAL A 46 5.16 7.27 1.38
C VAL A 46 5.05 7.47 -0.14
N PRO A 47 4.68 6.43 -0.92
CA PRO A 47 4.65 6.55 -2.37
C PRO A 47 3.51 7.45 -2.84
N VAL A 48 3.71 8.12 -3.98
CA VAL A 48 2.66 8.91 -4.63
C VAL A 48 1.66 8.00 -5.34
N TRP A 49 0.40 8.43 -5.37
CA TRP A 49 -0.65 7.72 -6.11
C TRP A 49 -0.67 8.20 -7.56
N LEU A 50 -0.30 7.32 -8.48
CA LEU A 50 -0.43 7.58 -9.91
C LEU A 50 -1.83 7.18 -10.41
N ASP A 51 -2.21 7.66 -11.59
CA ASP A 51 -3.52 7.36 -12.19
C ASP A 51 -3.73 5.85 -12.38
N LEU A 52 -2.64 5.13 -12.74
CA LEU A 52 -2.64 3.67 -12.83
C LEU A 52 -3.02 3.02 -11.50
N ASN A 53 -2.46 3.51 -10.39
CA ASN A 53 -2.73 2.96 -9.06
C ASN A 53 -4.20 3.13 -8.69
N ILE A 54 -4.75 4.32 -8.95
CA ILE A 54 -6.16 4.64 -8.69
C ILE A 54 -7.07 3.73 -9.52
N ARG A 55 -6.73 3.52 -10.81
CA ARG A 55 -7.51 2.67 -11.71
C ARG A 55 -7.50 1.21 -11.28
N GLU A 56 -6.34 0.64 -10.95
CA GLU A 56 -6.24 -0.73 -10.44
C GLU A 56 -7.00 -0.90 -9.12
N PHE A 57 -6.86 0.06 -8.21
CA PHE A 57 -7.47 -0.01 -6.89
C PHE A 57 -9.01 0.03 -6.95
N ARG A 58 -9.58 0.81 -7.88
CA ARG A 58 -11.03 0.83 -8.12
C ARG A 58 -11.59 -0.51 -8.60
N SER A 59 -10.83 -1.25 -9.41
CA SER A 59 -11.26 -2.52 -10.00
C SER A 59 -11.03 -3.72 -9.07
N HIS A 60 -9.88 -3.75 -8.40
CA HIS A 60 -9.41 -4.97 -7.72
C HIS A 60 -9.25 -4.84 -6.20
N LYS A 61 -9.55 -3.66 -5.62
CA LYS A 61 -9.27 -3.35 -4.21
C LYS A 61 -7.80 -3.58 -3.84
N LYS A 62 -6.91 -3.52 -4.83
CA LYS A 62 -5.47 -3.66 -4.69
C LYS A 62 -4.74 -2.79 -5.69
N THR A 63 -3.51 -2.39 -5.36
CA THR A 63 -2.64 -1.60 -6.23
C THR A 63 -1.17 -1.89 -5.93
N ARG A 64 -0.29 -1.58 -6.88
CA ARG A 64 1.15 -1.81 -6.76
C ARG A 64 1.92 -0.51 -6.99
N PHE A 65 2.71 -0.12 -6.02
CA PHE A 65 3.62 1.03 -6.08
C PHE A 65 5.00 0.53 -6.48
N THR A 66 5.39 0.82 -7.72
CA THR A 66 6.73 0.53 -8.26
C THR A 66 7.64 1.73 -8.01
N GLN A 67 8.92 1.62 -8.40
CA GLN A 67 9.93 2.69 -8.28
C GLN A 67 9.45 4.09 -8.75
N ASP A 68 8.59 4.16 -9.77
CA ASP A 68 8.05 5.43 -10.28
C ASP A 68 7.20 6.19 -9.24
N CYS A 69 6.60 5.45 -8.29
CA CYS A 69 5.80 6.03 -7.21
C CYS A 69 6.65 6.59 -6.06
N PHE A 70 7.93 6.21 -5.95
CA PHE A 70 8.83 6.63 -4.88
C PHE A 70 9.72 7.78 -5.37
N VAL A 71 9.13 8.97 -5.48
CA VAL A 71 9.82 10.15 -6.02
C VAL A 71 10.91 10.62 -5.06
N GLY A 72 12.15 10.66 -5.52
CA GLY A 72 13.29 11.14 -4.73
C GLY A 72 13.96 10.08 -3.85
N GLU A 73 13.50 8.83 -3.92
CA GLU A 73 14.07 7.70 -3.19
C GLU A 73 14.26 6.50 -4.14
N THR A 74 15.35 5.74 -3.96
CA THR A 74 15.55 4.48 -4.69
C THR A 74 15.23 3.32 -3.78
N ILE A 75 14.19 2.56 -4.16
CA ILE A 75 13.79 1.38 -3.39
C ILE A 75 14.63 0.18 -3.80
N SER A 76 14.87 -0.73 -2.86
CA SER A 76 15.66 -1.95 -3.10
C SER A 76 14.83 -3.17 -3.52
N PHE A 77 13.54 -2.96 -3.81
CA PHE A 77 12.53 -3.97 -4.12
C PHE A 77 11.80 -3.62 -5.44
N ASP A 78 10.98 -4.53 -5.97
CA ASP A 78 10.30 -4.29 -7.26
C ASP A 78 9.04 -3.43 -7.09
N PHE A 79 8.20 -3.79 -6.12
CA PHE A 79 7.00 -3.01 -5.79
C PHE A 79 6.49 -3.29 -4.37
N LEU A 80 5.77 -2.29 -3.83
CA LEU A 80 4.91 -2.42 -2.67
C LEU A 80 3.48 -2.67 -3.15
N GLU A 81 2.91 -3.82 -2.84
CA GLU A 81 1.49 -4.10 -3.11
C GLU A 81 0.65 -3.74 -1.88
N LEU A 82 -0.41 -2.97 -2.10
CA LEU A 82 -1.40 -2.63 -1.08
C LEU A 82 -2.73 -3.27 -1.46
N GLN A 83 -3.33 -4.03 -0.55
CA GLN A 83 -4.57 -4.78 -0.80
C GLN A 83 -5.54 -4.66 0.39
N ILE A 84 -6.81 -4.36 0.12
CA ILE A 84 -7.86 -4.47 1.15
C ILE A 84 -8.20 -5.95 1.32
N LEU A 85 -8.09 -6.46 2.55
CA LEU A 85 -8.51 -7.80 2.92
C LEU A 85 -9.98 -7.84 3.34
N GLU A 86 -10.39 -6.89 4.19
CA GLU A 86 -11.73 -6.85 4.79
C GLU A 86 -12.23 -5.40 4.83
N GLU A 87 -13.41 -5.13 4.29
CA GLU A 87 -14.07 -3.83 4.41
C GLU A 87 -14.94 -3.80 5.69
N ASP A 88 -15.13 -2.61 6.27
CA ASP A 88 -16.16 -2.42 7.30
C ASP A 88 -17.53 -2.69 6.64
N GLY A 89 -18.27 -3.66 7.15
CA GLY A 89 -19.55 -4.13 6.60
C GLY A 89 -20.74 -3.33 7.09
#